data_AF-A0A553N296-F1
#
_entry.id   AF-A0A553N296-F1
#
_cell.length_a   1.000
_cell.length_b   1.000
_cell.length_c   1.000
_cell.angle_alpha   90.00
_cell.angle_beta   90.00
_cell.angle_gamma   90.00
#
_symmetry.space_group_name_H-M   'P 1'
#
loop_
_entity.id
_entity.type
_entity.pdbx_description
1 polymer ?
#
loop_
_entity_poly.entity_id
_entity_poly.type
_entity_poly.pdbx_seq_one_letter_code
_entity_poly.pdbx_strand_id
1 'polypeptide(L)' 'MKMHGRNRYNLVDDVADSRVPLHNEEAYQHGIHFQAKYVGSLNVPRPNSRMEIVAAMRRIRACQRIKVLQLKDCHNLLY' A
#
# COMPACT_ATOMS: atom_id res chain seq x y z
N MET A 1 -6.27 17.17 27.08
CA MET A 1 -6.45 16.17 26.00
C MET A 1 -5.10 15.95 25.33
N LYS A 2 -4.46 14.79 25.50
CA LYS A 2 -3.21 14.45 24.79
C LYS A 2 -3.56 14.21 23.32
N MET A 3 -3.16 15.11 22.42
CA MET A 3 -3.06 14.74 21.01
C MET A 3 -2.04 13.62 20.92
N HIS A 4 -2.48 12.40 20.60
CA HIS A 4 -1.59 11.32 20.24
C HIS A 4 -0.73 11.83 19.08
N GLY A 5 0.55 12.07 19.37
CA GLY A 5 1.48 12.71 18.46
C GLY A 5 1.40 12.05 17.09
N ARG A 6 1.42 12.88 16.03
CA ARG A 6 1.43 12.49 14.62
C ARG A 6 2.17 11.17 14.45
N ASN A 7 1.42 10.07 14.43
CA ASN A 7 2.01 8.75 14.26
C ASN A 7 2.73 8.82 12.92
N ARG A 8 3.98 8.36 12.87
CA ARG A 8 4.78 8.38 11.63
C ARG A 8 4.11 7.58 10.50
N TYR A 9 2.98 6.92 10.72
CA TYR A 9 2.19 6.26 9.68
C TYR A 9 0.96 7.07 9.22
N ASN A 10 0.62 8.19 9.87
CA ASN A 10 -0.54 9.07 9.57
C ASN A 10 -0.14 10.31 8.75
N LEU A 11 0.62 10.14 7.67
CA LEU A 11 1.23 11.27 6.94
C LEU A 11 0.99 11.23 5.42
N VAL A 12 0.22 10.25 4.94
CA VAL A 12 -0.25 10.30 3.56
C VAL A 12 -1.40 11.29 3.52
N ASP A 13 -1.28 12.31 2.69
CA ASP A 13 -2.32 13.33 2.56
C ASP A 13 -3.57 12.71 1.91
N ASP A 14 -4.52 12.31 2.76
CA ASP A 14 -5.81 11.74 2.39
C ASP A 14 -6.93 12.81 2.46
N VAL A 15 -6.60 14.11 2.41
CA VAL A 15 -7.59 15.22 2.48
C VAL A 15 -8.69 15.13 1.42
N ALA A 16 -8.42 14.47 0.29
CA ALA A 16 -9.41 14.23 -0.76
C ALA A 16 -10.21 12.92 -0.60
N ASP A 17 -9.97 12.13 0.45
CA ASP A 17 -10.58 10.81 0.64
C ASP A 17 -11.81 10.90 1.56
N SER A 18 -12.99 11.09 0.96
CA SER A 18 -14.26 11.22 1.68
C SER A 18 -14.83 9.88 2.20
N ARG A 19 -14.03 8.81 2.23
CA ARG A 19 -14.50 7.46 2.59
C ARG A 19 -14.61 7.33 4.11
N VAL A 20 -15.80 6.98 4.58
CA VAL A 20 -16.06 6.61 5.97
C VAL A 20 -15.52 5.19 6.19
N PRO A 21 -14.91 4.88 7.36
CA PRO A 21 -14.51 3.51 7.70
C PRO A 21 -15.67 2.53 7.52
N LEU A 22 -15.45 1.47 6.74
CA LEU A 22 -16.48 0.46 6.44
C LEU A 22 -16.76 -0.45 7.64
N HIS A 23 -15.77 -0.67 8.50
CA HIS A 23 -15.86 -1.48 9.70
C HIS A 23 -15.88 -0.61 10.95
N ASN A 24 -16.60 -1.06 11.98
CA ASN A 24 -16.61 -0.40 13.27
C ASN A 24 -15.25 -0.57 13.99
N GLU A 25 -15.01 0.27 15.00
CA GLU A 25 -13.75 0.25 15.76
C GLU A 25 -13.53 -1.07 16.50
N GLU A 26 -14.61 -1.70 16.96
CA GLU A 26 -14.54 -3.01 17.64
C GLU A 26 -14.06 -4.12 16.70
N ALA A 27 -14.56 -4.19 15.45
CA ALA A 27 -14.05 -5.15 14.48
C ALA A 27 -12.59 -4.88 14.10
N TYR A 28 -12.18 -3.61 14.08
CA TYR A 28 -10.78 -3.26 13.87
C TYR A 28 -9.88 -3.82 14.98
N GLN A 29 -10.30 -3.73 16.25
CA GLN A 29 -9.57 -4.27 17.39
C GLN A 29 -9.45 -5.79 17.39
N HIS A 30 -10.51 -6.49 16.97
CA HIS A 30 -10.52 -7.96 16.90
C HIS A 30 -9.84 -8.50 15.62
N GLY A 31 -9.50 -7.63 14.67
CA GLY A 31 -8.89 -7.98 13.39
C GLY A 31 -9.93 -8.18 12.29
N ILE A 32 -9.65 -7.58 11.13
CA ILE A 32 -10.53 -7.64 9.96
C ILE A 32 -9.95 -8.64 8.96
N HIS A 33 -10.72 -9.68 8.65
CA HIS A 33 -10.35 -10.68 7.64
C HIS A 33 -10.98 -10.34 6.28
N PHE A 34 -10.18 -10.44 5.22
CA PHE A 34 -10.64 -10.26 3.85
C PHE A 34 -9.99 -11.27 2.92
N GLN A 35 -10.71 -11.69 1.87
CA GLN A 35 -10.17 -12.57 0.85
C GLN A 35 -9.28 -11.76 -0.11
N ALA A 36 -7.98 -12.07 -0.14
CA ALA A 36 -7.04 -11.42 -1.04
C ALA A 36 -5.98 -12.37 -1.56
N LYS A 37 -5.42 -12.03 -2.73
CA LYS A 37 -4.30 -12.72 -3.34
C LYS A 37 -3.02 -11.91 -3.14
N TYR A 38 -1.97 -12.57 -2.66
CA TYR A 38 -0.64 -11.98 -2.63
C TYR A 38 -0.08 -11.83 -4.05
N VAL A 39 0.22 -10.59 -4.45
CA VAL A 39 0.72 -10.22 -5.78
C VAL A 39 2.25 -10.20 -5.81
N GLY A 40 2.88 -9.75 -4.72
CA GLY A 40 4.33 -9.63 -4.58
C GLY A 40 4.72 -8.52 -3.60
N SER A 41 6.02 -8.37 -3.40
CA SER A 41 6.63 -7.34 -2.55
C SER A 41 7.68 -6.54 -3.32
N LEU A 42 7.87 -5.29 -2.93
CA LEU A 42 8.88 -4.40 -3.48
C LEU A 42 9.35 -3.46 -2.37
N ASN A 43 10.67 -3.29 -2.25
CA ASN A 43 11.24 -2.26 -1.38
C ASN A 43 10.97 -0.89 -2.01
N VAL A 44 10.28 -0.02 -1.26
CA VAL A 44 9.99 1.35 -1.67
C VAL A 44 10.45 2.30 -0.57
N PRO A 45 10.95 3.50 -0.92
CA PRO A 45 11.12 4.55 0.06
C PRO A 45 9.76 4.91 0.67
N ARG A 46 9.79 5.56 1.83
CA ARG A 46 8.58 5.98 2.54
C ARG A 46 7.68 6.83 1.63
N PRO A 47 6.43 6.42 1.37
CA PRO A 47 5.52 7.19 0.53
C PRO A 47 4.96 8.40 1.28
N ASN A 48 4.84 9.54 0.59
CA ASN A 48 4.21 10.75 1.10
C ASN A 48 2.83 11.03 0.48
N SER A 49 2.51 10.36 -0.62
CA SER A 49 1.24 10.55 -1.33
C SER A 49 0.58 9.22 -1.72
N ARG A 50 -0.76 9.22 -1.82
CA ARG A 50 -1.53 8.08 -2.32
C ARG A 50 -1.08 7.66 -3.72
N MET A 51 -0.65 8.62 -4.55
CA MET A 51 -0.13 8.37 -5.89
C MET A 51 1.14 7.51 -5.87
N GLU A 52 2.05 7.74 -4.93
CA GLU A 52 3.25 6.91 -4.75
C GLU A 52 2.89 5.46 -4.36
N ILE A 53 1.89 5.30 -3.49
CA ILE A 53 1.38 3.97 -3.10
C ILE A 53 0.80 3.24 -4.33
N VAL A 54 -0.04 3.92 -5.11
CA VAL A 54 -0.65 3.35 -6.32
C VAL A 54 0.41 3.02 -7.37
N ALA A 55 1.43 3.87 -7.54
CA ALA A 55 2.56 3.63 -8.44
C ALA A 55 3.36 2.39 -8.02
N ALA A 56 3.66 2.22 -6.74
CA ALA A 56 4.31 1.03 -6.21
C ALA A 56 3.49 -0.25 -6.45
N MET A 57 2.18 -0.22 -6.18
CA MET A 57 1.29 -1.37 -6.48
C MET A 57 1.25 -1.71 -7.98
N ARG A 58 1.27 -0.70 -8.86
CA ARG A 58 1.34 -0.91 -10.32
C ARG A 58 2.65 -1.58 -10.72
N ARG A 59 3.79 -1.17 -10.13
CA ARG A 59 5.11 -1.79 -10.38
C ARG A 59 5.14 -3.26 -9.95
N ILE A 60 4.62 -3.58 -8.75
CA ILE A 60 4.54 -4.96 -8.26
C ILE A 60 3.72 -5.83 -9.23
N ARG A 61 2.54 -5.34 -9.65
CA ARG A 61 1.69 -6.05 -10.63
C ARG A 61 2.38 -6.25 -11.98
N ALA A 62 3.05 -5.22 -12.51
CA ALA A 62 3.76 -5.32 -13.77
C ALA A 62 4.91 -6.34 -13.69
N CYS A 63 5.68 -6.31 -12.60
CA CYS A 63 6.74 -7.28 -12.37
C CYS A 63 6.19 -8.72 -12.28
N GLN A 64 5.04 -8.92 -11.65
CA GLN A 64 4.40 -10.25 -11.62
C GLN A 64 4.06 -10.75 -13.03
N ARG A 65 3.54 -9.87 -13.91
CA ARG A 65 3.24 -10.22 -15.31
C ARG A 65 4.52 -10.54 -16.10
N ILE A 66 5.59 -9.77 -15.90
CA ILE A 66 6.89 -9.97 -16.55
C ILE A 66 7.55 -11.28 -16.08
N LYS A 67 7.49 -11.60 -14.79
CA LYS A 67 7.98 -12.88 -14.22
C LYS A 67 7.26 -14.09 -14.82
N VAL A 68 5.95 -13.99 -15.07
CA VAL A 68 5.19 -15.04 -15.79
C VAL A 68 5.73 -15.25 -17.20
N LEU A 69 6.26 -14.20 -17.83
CA LEU A 69 6.86 -14.24 -19.16
C LEU A 69 8.37 -14.56 -19.14
N GLN A 70 8.93 -15.02 -18.00
CA GLN A 70 10.34 -15.45 -17.84
C GLN A 70 11.41 -14.37 -18.13
N LEU A 71 11.02 -13.09 -18.23
CA LEU A 71 11.95 -11.98 -18.40
C LEU A 71 12.65 -11.70 -17.06
N LYS A 72 13.96 -11.97 -17.01
CA LYS A 72 14.78 -11.90 -15.80
C LYS A 72 14.97 -10.44 -15.34
N ASP A 73 14.86 -10.26 -14.02
CA ASP A 73 15.23 -9.06 -13.24
C ASP A 73 14.38 -7.80 -13.44
N CYS A 74 13.21 -7.76 -12.78
CA CYS A 74 12.44 -6.50 -12.57
C CYS A 74 13.20 -5.43 -11.77
N HIS A 75 14.31 -5.79 -11.12
CA HIS A 75 15.13 -4.87 -10.34
C HIS A 75 15.84 -3.84 -11.24
N ASN A 76 16.17 -4.23 -12.48
CA ASN A 76 16.88 -3.40 -13.46
C ASN A 76 15.97 -2.59 -14.39
N LEU A 77 14.64 -2.68 -14.24
CA LEU A 77 13.68 -1.81 -14.96
C LEU A 77 13.29 -0.56 -14.15
N LEU A 78 13.98 -0.33 -13.04
CA LEU A 78 13.68 0.77 -12.10
C LEU A 78 14.84 1.77 -11.95
N TYR A 79 15.88 1.66 -12.79
CA TYR A 79 16.96 2.64 -12.98
C TYR A 79 17.29 2.79 -14.46
#